data_AF-T5ACR6-F1
#
_entry.id   AF-T5ACR6-F1
#
_cell.length_a   1.000
_cell.length_b   1.000
_cell.length_c   1.000
_cell.angle_alpha   90.00
_cell.angle_beta   90.00
_cell.angle_gamma   90.00
#
_symmetry.space_group_name_H-M   'P 1'
#
loop_
_entity.id
_entity.type
_entity.pdbx_description
1 polymer ?
#
loop_
_entity_poly.entity_id
_entity_poly.type
_entity_poly.pdbx_seq_one_letter_code
_entity_poly.pdbx_strand_id
1 'polypeptide(L)'
;MVLQLPVSLLQDSQRRQQPAKNIPVPASYATAQGPAHPYKEICGGRKHCRRSRGSRMADFRRWQTSARMLLAGVDALRRTDITQRALAQLATSRVKRVRVVGRRGPMQASFTIKEVRELMNLPKVAFLPIQRSLIPDDVGGLARAPRRLMEVLIKGSCAPSPGIPKWWSLDSCLSPKRFLARSDVPTTVASTEFDVTSLAAPFDPQSLTTTTGGTLTLPSDIVIRSVGYRSVGLPGFAEAGIRFEEGQGVIAHDGLGRVMRSMPPLRDDASREQATGLYCAGWVKTGPTGVIAATMQDAFATGEAIIQDWQSGRFLQSSQVGAAGGWEAVRQEIGPSTALFVSWDQWRKIDLAEAERGQKSGKPREKFTGTADMLSVIK
;
A
#
# COMPACT_ATOMS: atom_id res chain seq x y z
N MET A 1 -8.12 -5.83 -17.38
CA MET A 1 -7.22 -5.76 -16.21
C MET A 1 -8.04 -5.78 -14.93
N VAL A 2 -7.54 -6.44 -13.89
CA VAL A 2 -8.17 -6.52 -12.55
C VAL A 2 -7.33 -5.73 -11.55
N LEU A 3 -7.93 -4.84 -10.79
CA LEU A 3 -7.37 -4.15 -9.62
C LEU A 3 -7.99 -4.74 -8.35
N GLN A 4 -7.20 -5.33 -7.46
CA GLN A 4 -7.72 -6.02 -6.27
C GLN A 4 -7.80 -5.10 -5.05
N LEU A 5 -8.89 -5.17 -4.29
CA LEU A 5 -9.10 -4.56 -2.97
C LEU A 5 -8.84 -5.58 -1.82
N PRO A 6 -8.53 -5.14 -0.58
CA PRO A 6 -7.95 -5.97 0.48
C PRO A 6 -8.66 -7.29 0.77
N VAL A 7 -7.88 -8.29 1.23
CA VAL A 7 -8.27 -9.67 1.58
C VAL A 7 -8.20 -9.84 3.09
N SER A 8 -9.26 -10.34 3.75
CA SER A 8 -9.07 -11.00 5.07
C SER A 8 -9.06 -12.51 4.85
N LEU A 9 -7.98 -13.16 5.24
CA LEU A 9 -7.97 -14.61 5.42
C LEU A 9 -8.56 -14.91 6.79
N LEU A 10 -9.83 -15.30 6.84
CA LEU A 10 -10.39 -16.06 7.95
C LEU A 10 -10.92 -17.40 7.41
N GLN A 11 -10.18 -18.42 7.84
CA GLN A 11 -10.27 -19.87 7.75
C GLN A 11 -11.52 -20.52 7.13
N ASP A 12 -11.26 -21.53 6.28
CA ASP A 12 -11.96 -22.81 6.39
C ASP A 12 -10.96 -23.97 6.37
N SER A 13 -11.21 -24.94 7.24
CA SER A 13 -10.42 -26.15 7.46
C SER A 13 -10.98 -27.30 6.62
N GLN A 14 -10.14 -28.02 5.88
CA GLN A 14 -10.16 -29.48 5.63
C GLN A 14 -9.07 -29.79 4.59
N ARG A 15 -8.17 -30.73 4.91
CA ARG A 15 -7.10 -31.22 4.02
C ARG A 15 -7.68 -32.18 2.99
N ARG A 16 -7.22 -32.10 1.73
CA ARG A 16 -6.77 -33.26 0.92
C ARG A 16 -5.61 -32.83 0.02
N GLN A 17 -4.63 -33.71 -0.07
CA GLN A 17 -3.35 -33.54 -0.76
C GLN A 17 -3.49 -33.66 -2.29
N GLN A 18 -2.44 -33.21 -2.99
CA GLN A 18 -1.96 -33.65 -4.32
C GLN A 18 -2.33 -32.81 -5.58
N PRO A 19 -1.49 -32.87 -6.63
CA PRO A 19 -0.60 -31.77 -6.98
C PRO A 19 -0.97 -31.11 -8.31
N ALA A 20 -0.86 -29.78 -8.39
CA ALA A 20 -0.92 -29.06 -9.65
C ALA A 20 0.26 -28.11 -9.75
N LYS A 21 0.90 -28.11 -10.93
CA LYS A 21 2.09 -27.34 -11.30
C LYS A 21 1.82 -25.84 -11.12
N ASN A 22 2.18 -25.31 -9.95
CA ASN A 22 2.06 -23.90 -9.62
C ASN A 22 3.17 -23.10 -10.31
N ILE A 23 2.78 -22.08 -11.07
CA ILE A 23 3.68 -20.97 -11.38
C ILE A 23 3.92 -20.22 -10.05
N PRO A 24 5.19 -19.96 -9.67
CA PRO A 24 5.48 -19.24 -8.44
C PRO A 24 4.80 -17.86 -8.46
N VAL A 25 4.10 -17.56 -7.37
CA VAL A 25 3.47 -16.26 -7.12
C VAL A 25 4.54 -15.17 -7.25
N PRO A 26 4.42 -14.21 -8.18
CA PRO A 26 5.34 -13.09 -8.25
C PRO A 26 5.19 -12.20 -7.00
N ALA A 27 6.31 -11.62 -6.57
CA ALA A 27 6.43 -10.79 -5.38
C ALA A 27 5.43 -9.61 -5.34
N SER A 28 5.16 -9.17 -4.11
CA SER A 28 4.26 -8.08 -3.75
C SER A 28 4.70 -6.69 -4.30
N TYR A 29 3.83 -6.06 -5.08
CA TYR A 29 3.35 -4.68 -5.03
C TYR A 29 4.16 -3.38 -5.00
N ALA A 30 5.48 -3.26 -4.75
CA ALA A 30 6.09 -1.95 -5.05
C ALA A 30 6.37 -1.74 -6.56
N THR A 31 6.21 -2.77 -7.38
CA THR A 31 6.73 -2.77 -8.75
C THR A 31 5.84 -2.08 -9.79
N ALA A 32 4.56 -1.81 -9.53
CA ALA A 32 3.65 -1.19 -10.52
C ALA A 32 3.57 0.35 -10.43
N GLN A 33 3.78 0.94 -9.25
CA GLN A 33 4.06 2.37 -9.10
C GLN A 33 5.56 2.67 -9.31
N GLY A 34 6.44 1.71 -9.03
CA GLY A 34 7.89 1.78 -9.26
C GLY A 34 8.37 2.29 -10.64
N PRO A 35 7.69 2.02 -11.78
CA PRO A 35 8.07 2.61 -13.06
C PRO A 35 7.64 4.07 -13.21
N ALA A 36 6.49 4.47 -12.65
CA ALA A 36 5.96 5.85 -12.74
C ALA A 36 6.59 6.78 -11.70
N HIS A 37 6.98 6.24 -10.55
CA HIS A 37 7.73 6.86 -9.47
C HIS A 37 8.88 5.92 -9.12
N PRO A 38 10.15 6.29 -9.36
CA PRO A 38 11.27 5.37 -9.22
C PRO A 38 11.47 4.99 -7.74
N TYR A 39 11.11 3.76 -7.40
CA TYR A 39 11.48 3.12 -6.15
C TYR A 39 12.10 1.75 -6.47
N LYS A 40 13.28 1.49 -5.90
CA LYS A 40 13.97 0.20 -6.00
C LYS A 40 13.51 -0.67 -4.84
N GLU A 41 12.97 -1.86 -5.12
CA GLU A 41 12.78 -2.90 -4.10
C GLU A 41 14.03 -3.79 -4.06
N ILE A 42 14.64 -3.87 -2.88
CA ILE A 42 15.60 -4.92 -2.51
C ILE A 42 14.87 -5.82 -1.54
N CYS A 43 14.52 -7.05 -1.93
CA CYS A 43 14.14 -8.12 -1.01
C CYS A 43 14.31 -9.48 -1.69
N GLY A 44 15.51 -10.05 -1.58
CA GLY A 44 15.73 -11.48 -1.69
C GLY A 44 15.46 -12.14 -0.34
N GLY A 45 14.51 -13.06 -0.27
CA GLY A 45 14.22 -13.80 0.95
C GLY A 45 13.02 -14.73 0.82
N ARG A 46 13.29 -16.02 0.58
CA ARG A 46 12.30 -17.09 0.78
C ARG A 46 12.05 -17.22 2.29
N LYS A 47 10.81 -17.18 2.76
CA LYS A 47 10.38 -17.88 4.00
C LYS A 47 8.85 -17.99 4.10
N HIS A 48 8.44 -19.14 4.64
CA HIS A 48 7.05 -19.61 4.79
C HIS A 48 6.27 -18.81 5.83
N CYS A 49 5.00 -18.48 5.53
CA CYS A 49 4.12 -17.75 6.44
C CYS A 49 3.17 -18.72 7.18
N ARG A 50 3.28 -18.81 8.52
CA ARG A 50 2.29 -19.46 9.41
C ARG A 50 1.24 -18.43 9.88
N ARG A 51 0.03 -18.92 10.17
CA ARG A 51 -1.22 -18.21 10.50
C ARG A 51 -1.24 -17.69 11.96
N SER A 52 -1.87 -16.54 12.20
CA SER A 52 -2.53 -16.20 13.48
C SER A 52 -3.66 -15.18 13.29
N ARG A 53 -4.59 -15.15 14.26
CA ARG A 53 -5.96 -14.59 14.23
C ARG A 53 -6.02 -13.10 14.60
N GLY A 54 -7.07 -12.44 14.11
CA GLY A 54 -7.70 -11.28 14.76
C GLY A 54 -6.95 -9.95 14.65
N SER A 55 -7.28 -9.15 13.63
CA SER A 55 -7.00 -7.71 13.65
C SER A 55 -7.94 -6.99 12.70
N ARG A 56 -8.47 -5.84 13.14
CA ARG A 56 -9.36 -4.95 12.37
C ARG A 56 -8.63 -4.53 11.10
N MET A 57 -9.17 -4.92 9.93
CA MET A 57 -8.45 -4.79 8.67
C MET A 57 -8.75 -3.50 7.93
N ALA A 58 -7.65 -2.86 7.56
CA ALA A 58 -7.49 -1.64 6.80
C ALA A 58 -7.96 -1.74 5.35
N ASP A 59 -8.52 -0.63 4.89
CA ASP A 59 -9.14 -0.44 3.60
C ASP A 59 -8.29 0.56 2.81
N PHE A 60 -7.70 0.15 1.67
CA PHE A 60 -6.64 0.91 1.00
C PHE A 60 -7.05 1.66 -0.28
N ARG A 61 -6.46 2.84 -0.48
CA ARG A 61 -6.85 3.90 -1.44
C ARG A 61 -5.96 4.06 -2.69
N ARG A 62 -5.18 3.03 -3.08
CA ARG A 62 -4.16 3.17 -4.15
C ARG A 62 -4.55 2.61 -5.51
N TRP A 63 -5.67 1.89 -5.61
CA TRP A 63 -6.12 1.34 -6.90
C TRP A 63 -6.53 2.46 -7.87
N GLN A 64 -7.02 3.59 -7.35
CA GLN A 64 -7.49 4.73 -8.12
C GLN A 64 -6.35 5.36 -8.91
N THR A 65 -5.17 5.53 -8.29
CA THR A 65 -3.98 6.04 -8.99
C THR A 65 -3.60 5.13 -10.15
N SER A 66 -3.55 3.82 -9.93
CA SER A 66 -3.24 2.85 -10.99
C SER A 66 -4.29 2.88 -12.12
N ALA A 67 -5.58 2.92 -11.77
CA ALA A 67 -6.66 3.05 -12.75
C ALA A 67 -6.53 4.34 -13.56
N ARG A 68 -6.28 5.48 -12.89
CA ARG A 68 -6.08 6.79 -13.53
C ARG A 68 -4.86 6.78 -14.46
N MET A 69 -3.72 6.25 -14.03
CA MET A 69 -2.52 6.17 -14.88
C MET A 69 -2.75 5.36 -16.15
N LEU A 70 -3.56 4.30 -16.08
CA LEU A 70 -3.80 3.42 -17.22
C LEU A 70 -4.92 3.91 -18.15
N LEU A 71 -5.88 4.66 -17.62
CA LEU A 71 -7.04 5.13 -18.38
C LEU A 71 -6.86 6.56 -18.92
N ALA A 72 -6.14 7.42 -18.20
CA ALA A 72 -5.93 8.81 -18.57
C ALA A 72 -5.26 8.95 -19.95
N GLY A 73 -5.53 10.07 -20.61
CA GLY A 73 -4.82 10.45 -21.84
C GLY A 73 -3.35 10.72 -21.55
N VAL A 74 -2.48 10.25 -22.44
CA VAL A 74 -1.02 10.41 -22.34
C VAL A 74 -0.62 11.89 -22.23
N ASP A 75 -1.33 12.77 -22.94
CA ASP A 75 -1.04 14.22 -22.91
C ASP A 75 -1.29 14.86 -21.56
N ALA A 76 -2.29 14.37 -20.81
CA ALA A 76 -2.53 14.84 -19.45
C ALA A 76 -1.38 14.40 -18.50
N LEU A 77 -0.85 13.20 -18.72
CA LEU A 77 0.27 12.66 -17.94
C LEU A 77 1.61 13.32 -18.31
N ARG A 78 1.77 13.78 -19.54
CA ARG A 78 3.01 14.43 -20.01
C ARG A 78 3.41 15.65 -19.18
N ARG A 79 2.43 16.33 -18.58
CA ARG A 79 2.64 17.53 -17.76
C ARG A 79 2.95 17.24 -16.28
N THR A 80 2.92 15.97 -15.86
CA THR A 80 3.21 15.57 -14.48
C THR A 80 4.69 15.20 -14.32
N ASP A 81 5.08 14.79 -13.12
CA ASP A 81 6.42 14.29 -12.80
C ASP A 81 6.61 12.77 -13.08
N ILE A 82 5.68 12.14 -13.81
CA ILE A 82 5.78 10.73 -14.22
C ILE A 82 7.08 10.51 -15.00
N THR A 83 7.81 9.42 -14.78
CA THR A 83 9.06 9.19 -15.53
C THR A 83 8.81 9.12 -17.05
N GLN A 84 9.77 9.59 -17.85
CA GLN A 84 9.68 9.49 -19.31
C GLN A 84 9.55 8.04 -19.78
N ARG A 85 10.22 7.11 -19.07
CA ARG A 85 10.11 5.67 -19.31
C ARG A 85 8.68 5.17 -19.15
N ALA A 86 8.00 5.52 -18.05
CA ALA A 86 6.60 5.12 -17.84
C ALA A 86 5.65 5.78 -18.85
N LEU A 87 5.88 7.05 -19.17
CA LEU A 87 5.08 7.76 -20.18
C LEU A 87 5.17 7.08 -21.56
N ALA A 88 6.38 6.68 -21.99
CA ALA A 88 6.58 5.97 -23.24
C ALA A 88 5.85 4.60 -23.27
N GLN A 89 5.89 3.87 -22.16
CA GLN A 89 5.16 2.59 -22.03
C GLN A 89 3.64 2.79 -22.07
N LEU A 90 3.13 3.82 -21.38
CA LEU A 90 1.72 4.16 -21.38
C LEU A 90 1.24 4.64 -22.77
N ALA A 91 2.10 5.30 -23.54
CA ALA A 91 1.79 5.71 -24.91
C ALA A 91 1.53 4.53 -25.85
N THR A 92 2.21 3.40 -25.64
CA THR A 92 2.01 2.16 -26.40
C THR A 92 0.96 1.23 -25.79
N SER A 93 0.38 1.60 -24.63
CA SER A 93 -0.54 0.73 -23.89
C SER A 93 -1.83 0.49 -24.65
N ARG A 94 -2.25 -0.78 -24.69
CA ARG A 94 -3.55 -1.21 -25.24
C ARG A 94 -4.61 -1.40 -24.16
N VAL A 95 -4.33 -0.99 -22.91
CA VAL A 95 -5.28 -1.11 -21.81
C VAL A 95 -6.45 -0.16 -22.05
N LYS A 96 -7.62 -0.77 -22.23
CA LYS A 96 -8.88 -0.06 -22.42
C LYS A 96 -9.86 -0.29 -21.26
N ARG A 97 -9.67 -1.37 -20.51
CA ARG A 97 -10.69 -1.91 -19.60
C ARG A 97 -10.08 -2.23 -18.23
N VAL A 98 -10.58 -1.55 -17.21
CA VAL A 98 -10.11 -1.68 -15.83
C VAL A 98 -11.24 -2.09 -14.91
N ARG A 99 -11.17 -3.30 -14.37
CA ARG A 99 -12.11 -3.79 -13.35
C ARG A 99 -11.50 -3.59 -11.98
N VAL A 100 -12.21 -2.93 -11.09
CA VAL A 100 -11.80 -2.75 -9.70
C VAL A 100 -12.60 -3.73 -8.89
N VAL A 101 -11.93 -4.76 -8.40
CA VAL A 101 -12.58 -5.92 -7.78
C VAL A 101 -12.43 -5.85 -6.27
N GLY A 102 -13.53 -5.92 -5.55
CA GLY A 102 -13.55 -5.99 -4.10
C GLY A 102 -14.36 -7.16 -3.56
N ARG A 103 -13.87 -7.75 -2.47
CA ARG A 103 -14.57 -8.85 -1.77
C ARG A 103 -15.82 -8.40 -1.01
N ARG A 104 -16.02 -7.08 -0.86
CA ARG A 104 -17.14 -6.43 -0.17
C ARG A 104 -17.90 -5.51 -1.12
N GLY A 105 -19.00 -4.96 -0.62
CA GLY A 105 -19.83 -4.01 -1.32
C GLY A 105 -19.26 -2.59 -1.32
N PRO A 106 -19.91 -1.67 -2.05
CA PRO A 106 -19.52 -0.26 -2.12
C PRO A 106 -19.53 0.45 -0.76
N MET A 107 -20.42 0.05 0.16
CA MET A 107 -20.54 0.65 1.50
C MET A 107 -19.32 0.39 2.39
N GLN A 108 -18.61 -0.71 2.16
CA GLN A 108 -17.37 -1.06 2.87
C GLN A 108 -16.12 -0.60 2.10
N ALA A 109 -16.27 0.24 1.07
CA ALA A 109 -15.15 0.63 0.25
C ALA A 109 -14.26 1.68 0.94
N SER A 110 -12.96 1.53 0.72
CA SER A 110 -11.89 2.34 1.31
C SER A 110 -11.71 3.74 0.73
N PHE A 111 -12.24 3.95 -0.48
CA PHE A 111 -11.90 5.06 -1.34
C PHE A 111 -12.65 6.33 -0.96
N THR A 112 -12.03 7.48 -1.22
CA THR A 112 -12.65 8.79 -0.96
C THR A 112 -13.49 9.26 -2.15
N ILE A 113 -14.43 10.15 -1.86
CA ILE A 113 -15.26 10.81 -2.87
C ILE A 113 -14.42 11.56 -3.91
N LYS A 114 -13.31 12.20 -3.48
CA LYS A 114 -12.42 12.96 -4.38
C LYS A 114 -11.82 12.04 -5.44
N GLU A 115 -11.25 10.91 -5.03
CA GLU A 115 -10.59 9.98 -5.94
C GLU A 115 -11.56 9.34 -6.94
N VAL A 116 -12.78 8.99 -6.50
CA VAL A 116 -13.83 8.48 -7.39
C VAL A 116 -14.27 9.55 -8.38
N ARG A 117 -14.48 10.78 -7.92
CA ARG A 117 -14.89 11.90 -8.79
C ARG A 117 -13.85 12.17 -9.88
N GLU A 118 -12.57 12.08 -9.55
CA GLU A 118 -11.49 12.22 -10.53
C GLU A 118 -11.53 11.14 -11.61
N LEU A 119 -11.89 9.90 -11.27
CA LEU A 119 -12.09 8.81 -12.23
C LEU A 119 -13.36 8.99 -13.08
N MET A 120 -14.46 9.43 -12.46
CA MET A 120 -15.74 9.70 -13.14
C MET A 120 -15.63 10.82 -14.18
N ASN A 121 -14.71 11.77 -13.93
CA ASN A 121 -14.48 12.93 -14.79
C ASN A 121 -13.37 12.71 -15.83
N LEU A 122 -12.83 11.49 -15.97
CA LEU A 122 -11.84 11.22 -17.00
C LEU A 122 -12.46 11.37 -18.40
N PRO A 123 -11.83 12.14 -19.31
CA PRO A 123 -12.37 12.34 -20.65
C PRO A 123 -12.32 11.02 -21.44
N LYS A 124 -13.40 10.72 -22.18
CA LYS A 124 -13.51 9.54 -23.05
C LYS A 124 -13.34 8.20 -22.30
N VAL A 125 -13.70 8.16 -21.01
CA VAL A 125 -13.71 6.94 -20.18
C VAL A 125 -15.07 6.80 -19.53
N ALA A 126 -15.74 5.67 -19.73
CA ALA A 126 -17.03 5.38 -19.11
C ALA A 126 -16.88 4.64 -17.78
N PHE A 127 -17.78 4.91 -16.84
CA PHE A 127 -18.00 4.09 -15.65
C PHE A 127 -19.17 3.15 -15.89
N LEU A 128 -18.96 1.84 -15.70
CA LEU A 128 -20.04 0.87 -15.82
C LEU A 128 -20.95 0.91 -14.58
N PRO A 129 -22.28 0.79 -14.75
CA PRO A 129 -23.21 0.78 -13.63
C PRO A 129 -22.88 -0.30 -12.59
N ILE A 130 -23.03 0.05 -11.31
CA ILE A 130 -22.93 -0.90 -10.20
C ILE A 130 -24.25 -1.66 -10.07
N GLN A 131 -24.18 -2.90 -9.56
CA GLN A 131 -25.36 -3.65 -9.14
C GLN A 131 -26.17 -2.86 -8.10
N ARG A 132 -27.41 -2.49 -8.44
CA ARG A 132 -28.27 -1.66 -7.57
C ARG A 132 -28.56 -2.31 -6.23
N SER A 133 -28.60 -3.65 -6.18
CA SER A 133 -28.78 -4.45 -4.95
C SER A 133 -27.67 -4.25 -3.91
N LEU A 134 -26.51 -3.72 -4.30
CA LEU A 134 -25.39 -3.44 -3.39
C LEU A 134 -25.37 -1.99 -2.89
N ILE A 135 -26.37 -1.19 -3.26
CA ILE A 135 -26.52 0.20 -2.83
C ILE A 135 -27.83 0.30 -2.02
N PRO A 136 -27.85 0.98 -0.86
CA PRO A 136 -29.09 1.19 -0.10
C PRO A 136 -30.18 1.87 -0.93
N ASP A 137 -31.44 1.56 -0.64
CA ASP A 137 -32.57 2.28 -1.25
C ASP A 137 -32.68 3.70 -0.69
N ASP A 138 -32.63 3.83 0.64
CA ASP A 138 -32.53 5.12 1.32
C ASP A 138 -31.06 5.55 1.51
N VAL A 139 -30.53 6.25 0.52
CA VAL A 139 -29.22 6.92 0.61
C VAL A 139 -29.29 8.18 1.48
N GLY A 140 -30.48 8.77 1.65
CA GLY A 140 -30.72 10.00 2.41
C GLY A 140 -30.42 9.85 3.89
N GLY A 141 -30.74 8.68 4.46
CA GLY A 141 -30.48 8.31 5.87
C GLY A 141 -29.02 8.00 6.22
N LEU A 142 -28.11 7.94 5.24
CA LEU A 142 -26.70 7.69 5.50
C LEU A 142 -25.98 8.93 6.05
N ALA A 143 -24.92 8.71 6.83
CA ALA A 143 -24.00 9.77 7.23
C ALA A 143 -23.41 10.49 6.00
N ARG A 144 -23.02 11.76 6.18
CA ARG A 144 -22.62 12.67 5.08
C ARG A 144 -21.62 12.08 4.09
N ALA A 145 -20.56 11.43 4.59
CA ALA A 145 -19.50 10.88 3.76
C ALA A 145 -19.97 9.67 2.90
N PRO A 146 -20.51 8.58 3.47
CA PRO A 146 -21.02 7.46 2.67
C PRO A 146 -22.18 7.88 1.76
N ARG A 147 -23.08 8.76 2.23
CA ARG A 147 -24.16 9.32 1.40
C ARG A 147 -23.63 9.91 0.10
N ARG A 148 -22.72 10.88 0.20
CA ARG A 148 -22.13 11.57 -0.96
C ARG A 148 -21.36 10.61 -1.88
N LEU A 149 -20.75 9.57 -1.32
CA LEU A 149 -20.08 8.55 -2.12
C LEU A 149 -21.09 7.76 -2.95
N MET A 150 -22.16 7.27 -2.33
CA MET A 150 -23.22 6.54 -3.02
C MET A 150 -23.91 7.40 -4.09
N GLU A 151 -24.20 8.67 -3.80
CA GLU A 151 -24.76 9.62 -4.77
C GLU A 151 -23.86 9.75 -6.03
N VAL A 152 -22.53 9.81 -5.86
CA VAL A 152 -21.59 9.85 -6.99
C VAL A 152 -21.59 8.55 -7.79
N LEU A 153 -21.66 7.40 -7.11
CA LEU A 153 -21.69 6.09 -7.77
C LEU A 153 -22.99 5.86 -8.55
N ILE A 154 -24.14 6.29 -7.99
CA ILE A 154 -25.45 6.24 -8.65
C ILE A 154 -25.48 7.16 -9.86
N LYS A 155 -24.97 8.40 -9.71
CA LYS A 155 -24.90 9.37 -10.81
C LYS A 155 -24.05 8.85 -11.97
N GLY A 156 -22.97 8.12 -11.67
CA GLY A 156 -22.05 7.57 -12.67
C GLY A 156 -21.22 8.63 -13.39
N SER A 157 -20.58 8.23 -14.50
CA SER A 157 -19.78 9.11 -15.33
C SER A 157 -20.63 9.92 -16.31
N CYS A 158 -20.17 11.12 -16.67
CA CYS A 158 -20.84 11.97 -17.67
C CYS A 158 -20.86 11.38 -19.11
N ALA A 159 -20.10 10.32 -19.36
CA ALA A 159 -20.00 9.71 -20.69
C ALA A 159 -21.04 8.57 -20.82
N PRO A 160 -22.06 8.69 -21.70
CA PRO A 160 -23.05 7.64 -21.91
C PRO A 160 -22.41 6.42 -22.61
N SER A 161 -22.80 5.21 -22.23
CA SER A 161 -22.50 3.96 -22.97
C SER A 161 -23.69 3.62 -23.87
N PRO A 162 -23.53 3.02 -25.08
CA PRO A 162 -22.43 2.20 -25.61
C PRO A 162 -21.63 2.85 -26.78
N GLY A 163 -20.36 2.45 -26.96
CA GLY A 163 -19.50 2.88 -28.08
C GLY A 163 -18.14 3.47 -27.68
N ILE A 164 -17.97 3.84 -26.40
CA ILE A 164 -16.70 4.35 -25.88
C ILE A 164 -15.71 3.20 -25.67
N PRO A 165 -14.49 3.27 -26.25
CA PRO A 165 -13.55 2.16 -26.22
C PRO A 165 -12.93 1.93 -24.84
N LYS A 166 -12.92 2.93 -23.94
CA LYS A 166 -12.33 2.83 -22.60
C LYS A 166 -13.37 2.88 -21.49
N TRP A 167 -13.25 2.01 -20.50
CA TRP A 167 -14.14 1.98 -19.34
C TRP A 167 -13.49 1.39 -18.09
N TRP A 168 -14.14 1.67 -16.95
CA TRP A 168 -13.85 1.00 -15.69
C TRP A 168 -15.13 0.60 -14.93
N SER A 169 -15.00 -0.38 -14.04
CA SER A 169 -16.12 -0.89 -13.22
C SER A 169 -15.69 -1.12 -11.78
N LEU A 170 -16.68 -1.16 -10.88
CA LEU A 170 -16.54 -1.66 -9.51
C LEU A 170 -17.25 -3.02 -9.42
N ASP A 171 -16.46 -4.09 -9.40
CA ASP A 171 -16.96 -5.46 -9.33
C ASP A 171 -16.85 -5.91 -7.86
N SER A 172 -17.95 -5.78 -7.12
CA SER A 172 -18.03 -6.11 -5.69
C SER A 172 -18.33 -7.58 -5.44
N CYS A 173 -18.17 -7.99 -4.18
CA CYS A 173 -18.47 -9.35 -3.72
C CYS A 173 -17.68 -10.47 -4.44
N LEU A 174 -16.41 -10.19 -4.76
CA LEU A 174 -15.50 -11.14 -5.39
C LEU A 174 -14.15 -11.17 -4.67
N SER A 175 -13.75 -12.35 -4.21
CA SER A 175 -12.43 -12.60 -3.62
C SER A 175 -11.58 -13.42 -4.57
N PRO A 176 -10.36 -13.00 -4.95
CA PRO A 176 -9.58 -13.75 -5.91
C PRO A 176 -9.09 -15.06 -5.31
N LYS A 177 -9.30 -16.13 -6.08
CA LYS A 177 -8.95 -17.50 -5.73
C LYS A 177 -7.60 -17.90 -6.34
N ARG A 178 -7.44 -17.68 -7.65
CA ARG A 178 -6.18 -17.94 -8.38
C ARG A 178 -6.11 -17.16 -9.69
N PHE A 179 -4.88 -16.98 -10.17
CA PHE A 179 -4.58 -16.43 -11.49
C PHE A 179 -4.38 -17.59 -12.46
N LEU A 180 -5.11 -17.57 -13.57
CA LEU A 180 -5.04 -18.57 -14.62
C LEU A 180 -4.11 -18.05 -15.70
N ALA A 181 -3.10 -18.85 -16.05
CA ALA A 181 -2.11 -18.48 -17.03
C ALA A 181 -2.61 -18.68 -18.47
N ARG A 182 -1.98 -18.00 -19.42
CA ARG A 182 -2.18 -18.28 -20.84
C ARG A 182 -1.61 -19.65 -21.20
N SER A 183 -2.30 -20.37 -22.08
CA SER A 183 -1.90 -21.70 -22.52
C SER A 183 -0.58 -21.71 -23.31
N ASP A 184 -0.31 -20.65 -24.07
CA ASP A 184 0.89 -20.49 -24.91
C ASP A 184 2.08 -19.91 -24.15
N VAL A 185 1.83 -19.02 -23.18
CA VAL A 185 2.87 -18.40 -22.35
C VAL A 185 2.49 -18.51 -20.86
N PRO A 186 2.88 -19.61 -20.19
CA PRO A 186 2.48 -19.89 -18.80
C PRO A 186 2.93 -18.85 -17.77
N THR A 187 3.87 -17.97 -18.09
CA THR A 187 4.31 -16.88 -17.20
C THR A 187 3.39 -15.66 -17.22
N THR A 188 2.39 -15.64 -18.10
CA THR A 188 1.46 -14.50 -18.28
C THR A 188 0.05 -14.87 -17.85
N VAL A 189 -0.63 -13.95 -17.19
CA VAL A 189 -2.02 -14.14 -16.77
C VAL A 189 -2.98 -13.96 -17.95
N ALA A 190 -3.97 -14.84 -18.06
CA ALA A 190 -5.05 -14.80 -19.04
C ALA A 190 -6.38 -14.38 -18.40
N SER A 191 -6.63 -14.89 -17.19
CA SER A 191 -7.86 -14.65 -16.45
C SER A 191 -7.64 -14.80 -14.95
N THR A 192 -8.54 -14.24 -14.17
CA THR A 192 -8.57 -14.39 -12.71
C THR A 192 -9.84 -15.11 -12.31
N GLU A 193 -9.70 -16.17 -11.54
CA GLU A 193 -10.82 -16.87 -10.92
C GLU A 193 -11.06 -16.29 -9.53
N PHE A 194 -12.32 -16.02 -9.22
CA PHE A 194 -12.78 -15.44 -7.97
C PHE A 194 -13.77 -16.38 -7.30
N ASP A 195 -13.71 -16.48 -5.98
CA ASP A 195 -14.82 -16.95 -5.16
C ASP A 195 -15.84 -15.81 -5.01
N VAL A 196 -17.11 -16.12 -5.23
CA VAL A 196 -18.21 -15.19 -5.03
C VAL A 196 -18.50 -15.08 -3.53
N THR A 197 -18.46 -13.87 -3.00
CA THR A 197 -18.71 -13.60 -1.58
C THR A 197 -20.09 -12.99 -1.36
N SER A 198 -20.58 -13.08 -0.13
CA SER A 198 -21.77 -12.37 0.32
C SER A 198 -21.51 -11.69 1.66
N LEU A 199 -22.34 -10.70 1.98
CA LEU A 199 -22.31 -9.96 3.24
C LEU A 199 -23.57 -10.31 4.02
N ALA A 200 -23.43 -10.58 5.32
CA ALA A 200 -24.59 -10.81 6.19
C ALA A 200 -25.48 -9.55 6.29
N ALA A 201 -24.85 -8.37 6.25
CA ALA A 201 -25.51 -7.07 6.27
C ALA A 201 -24.84 -6.14 5.24
N PRO A 202 -25.31 -6.12 3.97
CA PRO A 202 -24.62 -5.44 2.87
C PRO A 202 -24.32 -3.95 3.07
N PHE A 203 -25.08 -3.28 3.94
CA PHE A 203 -24.99 -1.84 4.18
C PHE A 203 -24.33 -1.47 5.51
N ASP A 204 -23.98 -2.47 6.33
CA ASP A 204 -23.18 -2.25 7.53
C ASP A 204 -21.68 -2.20 7.15
N PRO A 205 -20.97 -1.09 7.45
CA PRO A 205 -19.52 -0.98 7.21
C PRO A 205 -18.68 -2.08 7.86
N GLN A 206 -19.15 -2.67 8.97
CA GLN A 206 -18.45 -3.70 9.72
C GLN A 206 -18.85 -5.13 9.34
N SER A 207 -19.76 -5.29 8.37
CA SER A 207 -20.28 -6.61 8.01
C SER A 207 -19.19 -7.57 7.57
N LEU A 208 -19.28 -8.80 8.10
CA LEU A 208 -18.40 -9.90 7.75
C LEU A 208 -18.76 -10.47 6.38
N THR A 209 -17.74 -10.93 5.66
CA THR A 209 -17.87 -11.59 4.36
C THR A 209 -17.76 -13.09 4.49
N THR A 210 -18.66 -13.82 3.83
CA THR A 210 -18.56 -15.28 3.65
C THR A 210 -18.49 -15.65 2.17
N THR A 211 -17.93 -16.81 1.87
CA THR A 211 -17.93 -17.36 0.49
C THR A 211 -19.23 -18.11 0.24
N THR A 212 -19.83 -17.90 -0.93
CA THR A 212 -21.09 -18.55 -1.34
C THR A 212 -20.90 -19.95 -1.93
N GLY A 213 -19.66 -20.37 -2.16
CA GLY A 213 -19.32 -21.60 -2.89
C GLY A 213 -19.31 -21.44 -4.41
N GLY A 214 -19.91 -20.37 -4.94
CA GLY A 214 -19.84 -20.02 -6.36
C GLY A 214 -18.46 -19.48 -6.76
N THR A 215 -18.07 -19.72 -8.02
CA THR A 215 -16.86 -19.14 -8.61
C THR A 215 -17.18 -18.37 -9.88
N LEU A 216 -16.40 -17.34 -10.16
CA LEU A 216 -16.50 -16.52 -11.37
C LEU A 216 -15.12 -16.31 -11.96
N THR A 217 -14.95 -16.59 -13.25
CA THR A 217 -13.70 -16.31 -13.96
C THR A 217 -13.86 -15.09 -14.84
N LEU A 218 -12.98 -14.10 -14.66
CA LEU A 218 -12.96 -12.87 -15.46
C LEU A 218 -11.67 -12.80 -16.29
N PRO A 219 -11.74 -12.51 -17.61
CA PRO A 219 -10.55 -12.27 -18.43
C PRO A 219 -9.69 -11.11 -17.90
N SER A 220 -8.39 -11.32 -17.81
CA SER A 220 -7.44 -10.35 -17.27
C SER A 220 -6.02 -10.62 -17.77
N ASP A 221 -5.51 -9.73 -18.62
CA ASP A 221 -4.12 -9.78 -19.12
C ASP A 221 -3.10 -9.18 -18.14
N ILE A 222 -3.60 -8.36 -17.21
CA ILE A 222 -2.83 -7.68 -16.16
C ILE A 222 -3.65 -7.75 -14.88
N VAL A 223 -2.98 -8.06 -13.77
CA VAL A 223 -3.56 -8.02 -12.44
C VAL A 223 -2.72 -7.09 -11.59
N ILE A 224 -3.39 -6.15 -10.90
CA ILE A 224 -2.77 -5.23 -9.98
C ILE A 224 -3.39 -5.38 -8.57
N ARG A 225 -2.70 -6.03 -7.63
CA ARG A 225 -3.12 -6.24 -6.23
C ARG A 225 -2.96 -4.99 -5.32
N SER A 226 -3.98 -4.14 -5.20
CA SER A 226 -3.95 -2.97 -4.29
C SER A 226 -4.56 -3.28 -2.90
N VAL A 227 -4.02 -4.29 -2.21
CA VAL A 227 -4.59 -4.84 -0.97
C VAL A 227 -4.01 -4.28 0.34
N GLY A 228 -3.13 -3.28 0.24
CA GLY A 228 -2.44 -2.66 1.38
C GLY A 228 -0.96 -3.01 1.45
N TYR A 229 -0.25 -2.28 2.30
CA TYR A 229 1.17 -2.49 2.58
C TYR A 229 1.34 -3.28 3.87
N ARG A 230 2.57 -3.68 4.14
CA ARG A 230 2.97 -4.26 5.42
C ARG A 230 4.43 -3.87 5.67
N SER A 231 4.74 -3.43 6.88
CA SER A 231 6.14 -3.22 7.27
C SER A 231 6.86 -4.57 7.34
N VAL A 232 8.18 -4.56 7.22
CA VAL A 232 9.01 -5.76 7.32
C VAL A 232 10.02 -5.53 8.44
N GLY A 233 10.21 -6.53 9.29
CA GLY A 233 11.26 -6.48 10.31
C GLY A 233 12.64 -6.40 9.66
N LEU A 234 13.48 -5.49 10.13
CA LEU A 234 14.85 -5.40 9.60
C LEU A 234 15.72 -6.50 10.21
N PRO A 235 16.75 -6.98 9.48
CA PRO A 235 17.80 -7.79 10.08
C PRO A 235 18.41 -7.07 11.29
N GLY A 236 18.66 -7.78 12.38
CA GLY A 236 19.18 -7.17 13.61
C GLY A 236 18.11 -6.76 14.63
N PHE A 237 16.82 -6.79 14.29
CA PHE A 237 15.76 -6.39 15.24
C PHE A 237 15.74 -7.25 16.50
N ALA A 238 15.82 -8.58 16.36
CA ALA A 238 15.81 -9.48 17.50
C ALA A 238 17.07 -9.30 18.37
N GLU A 239 18.22 -9.13 17.72
CA GLU A 239 19.52 -8.88 18.34
C GLU A 239 19.54 -7.54 19.09
N ALA A 240 18.88 -6.53 18.54
CA ALA A 240 18.67 -5.22 19.18
C ALA A 240 17.53 -5.24 20.23
N GLY A 241 16.91 -6.40 20.48
CA GLY A 241 15.82 -6.57 21.43
C GLY A 241 14.49 -5.95 20.99
N ILE A 242 14.33 -5.56 19.72
CA ILE A 242 13.12 -4.95 19.16
C ILE A 242 12.10 -6.06 18.84
N ARG A 243 10.95 -6.02 19.51
CA ARG A 243 9.85 -6.93 19.21
C ARG A 243 9.05 -6.46 17.99
N PHE A 244 9.08 -7.24 16.92
CA PHE A 244 8.29 -6.99 15.71
C PHE A 244 7.10 -7.95 15.61
N GLU A 245 5.89 -7.39 15.54
CA GLU A 245 4.65 -8.14 15.42
C GLU A 245 4.39 -8.47 13.96
N GLU A 246 4.94 -9.60 13.50
CA GLU A 246 4.80 -10.05 12.11
C GLU A 246 3.34 -10.08 11.66
N GLY A 247 2.41 -10.59 12.48
CA GLY A 247 1.00 -10.69 12.11
C GLY A 247 0.38 -9.36 11.67
N GLN A 248 0.76 -8.27 12.33
CA GLN A 248 0.26 -6.91 12.05
C GLN A 248 1.21 -6.09 11.17
N GLY A 249 2.48 -6.48 11.07
CA GLY A 249 3.52 -5.74 10.37
C GLY A 249 3.86 -4.41 11.05
N VAL A 250 3.95 -4.41 12.37
CA VAL A 250 4.26 -3.24 13.21
C VAL A 250 5.31 -3.59 14.27
N ILE A 251 6.03 -2.60 14.77
CA ILE A 251 6.88 -2.74 15.96
C ILE A 251 5.98 -2.72 17.19
N ALA A 252 6.13 -3.67 18.12
CA ALA A 252 5.36 -3.69 19.35
C ALA A 252 5.66 -2.43 20.19
N HIS A 253 4.61 -1.77 20.69
CA HIS A 253 4.74 -0.49 21.38
C HIS A 253 3.66 -0.28 22.45
N ASP A 254 3.88 0.68 23.35
CA ASP A 254 2.99 1.04 24.48
C ASP A 254 1.74 1.87 24.11
N GLY A 255 1.41 1.99 22.83
CA GLY A 255 0.39 2.93 22.32
C GLY A 255 0.92 4.34 22.01
N LEU A 256 1.88 4.87 22.77
CA LEU A 256 2.48 6.19 22.56
C LEU A 256 3.69 6.16 21.61
N GLY A 257 4.28 4.98 21.43
CA GLY A 257 5.37 4.74 20.47
C GLY A 257 6.67 4.32 21.13
N ARG A 258 6.69 4.06 22.45
CA ARG A 258 7.85 3.43 23.12
C ARG A 258 7.91 1.97 22.71
N VAL A 259 9.05 1.54 22.17
CA VAL A 259 9.23 0.17 21.66
C VAL A 259 9.24 -0.83 22.81
N MET A 260 8.60 -1.98 22.62
CA MET A 260 8.62 -3.09 23.58
C MET A 260 9.78 -4.06 23.26
N ARG A 261 10.41 -4.59 24.31
CA ARG A 261 11.48 -5.59 24.21
C ARG A 261 10.93 -6.96 23.83
N SER A 262 11.76 -7.72 23.12
CA SER A 262 11.56 -9.16 22.90
C SER A 262 12.17 -9.94 24.07
N MET A 263 11.45 -10.12 25.18
CA MET A 263 11.92 -10.91 26.34
C MET A 263 11.40 -12.36 26.31
N PRO A 264 12.19 -13.38 26.69
CA PRO A 264 11.66 -14.60 27.30
C PRO A 264 11.19 -14.30 28.75
N PRO A 265 10.28 -15.10 29.32
CA PRO A 265 9.64 -14.80 30.60
C PRO A 265 10.59 -15.08 31.76
N LEU A 266 11.39 -14.09 32.16
CA LEU A 266 12.16 -14.15 33.41
C LEU A 266 12.09 -12.80 34.13
N ARG A 267 11.22 -12.78 35.16
CA ARG A 267 11.07 -11.86 36.30
C ARG A 267 9.97 -10.77 36.21
N ASP A 268 9.24 -10.66 37.32
CA ASP A 268 8.05 -9.83 37.61
C ASP A 268 8.30 -8.30 37.66
N ASP A 269 9.06 -7.74 36.72
CA ASP A 269 9.26 -6.30 36.65
C ASP A 269 8.70 -5.74 35.33
N ALA A 270 7.43 -5.34 35.37
CA ALA A 270 6.70 -4.75 34.24
C ALA A 270 7.38 -3.49 33.66
N SER A 271 8.30 -2.86 34.41
CA SER A 271 9.06 -1.69 33.93
C SER A 271 10.17 -2.04 32.93
N ARG A 272 10.60 -3.32 32.85
CA ARG A 272 11.69 -3.79 31.97
C ARG A 272 11.23 -4.28 30.60
N GLU A 273 9.92 -4.20 30.33
CA GLU A 273 9.37 -4.60 29.03
C GLU A 273 9.60 -3.56 27.93
N GLN A 274 10.00 -2.33 28.26
CA GLN A 274 10.26 -1.27 27.29
C GLN A 274 11.74 -1.23 26.86
N ALA A 275 11.97 -1.02 25.58
CA ALA A 275 13.29 -0.81 25.00
C ALA A 275 13.65 0.68 25.16
N THR A 276 14.28 1.02 26.29
CA THR A 276 14.67 2.39 26.64
C THR A 276 15.42 3.09 25.50
N GLY A 277 14.97 4.28 25.10
CA GLY A 277 15.59 5.06 24.02
C GLY A 277 15.18 4.66 22.60
N LEU A 278 14.32 3.65 22.44
CA LEU A 278 13.81 3.21 21.15
C LEU A 278 12.33 3.57 21.00
N TYR A 279 12.01 4.24 19.89
CA TYR A 279 10.67 4.73 19.60
C TYR A 279 10.28 4.40 18.16
N CYS A 280 8.98 4.30 17.90
CA CYS A 280 8.42 4.12 16.57
C CYS A 280 7.28 5.11 16.31
N ALA A 281 7.12 5.55 15.06
CA ALA A 281 6.06 6.46 14.64
C ALA A 281 5.62 6.16 13.20
N GLY A 282 4.41 6.58 12.85
CA GLY A 282 3.82 6.40 11.53
C GLY A 282 3.42 4.96 11.25
N TRP A 283 3.60 4.52 9.99
CA TRP A 283 3.07 3.23 9.53
C TRP A 283 3.70 2.00 10.17
N VAL A 284 4.96 2.11 10.63
CA VAL A 284 5.61 1.02 11.36
C VAL A 284 5.06 0.86 12.79
N LYS A 285 4.35 1.88 13.32
CA LYS A 285 3.64 1.85 14.60
C LYS A 285 2.17 1.49 14.42
N THR A 286 1.45 2.25 13.59
CA THR A 286 -0.02 2.18 13.46
C THR A 286 -0.51 1.22 12.37
N GLY A 287 0.42 0.58 11.67
CA GLY A 287 0.13 -0.10 10.41
C GLY A 287 -0.09 0.92 9.29
N PRO A 288 -0.21 0.46 8.04
CA PRO A 288 -0.20 1.35 6.90
C PRO A 288 -1.57 2.01 6.66
N THR A 289 -2.14 2.67 7.65
CA THR A 289 -3.46 3.30 7.55
C THR A 289 -3.38 4.80 7.72
N GLY A 290 -4.45 5.50 7.32
CA GLY A 290 -4.55 6.94 7.46
C GLY A 290 -3.92 7.73 6.31
N VAL A 291 -4.30 9.01 6.28
CA VAL A 291 -3.71 10.03 5.40
C VAL A 291 -2.51 10.67 6.10
N ILE A 292 -1.74 11.49 5.37
CA ILE A 292 -0.54 12.18 5.89
C ILE A 292 -0.82 12.91 7.22
N ALA A 293 -1.99 13.55 7.36
CA ALA A 293 -2.35 14.24 8.59
C ALA A 293 -2.48 13.29 9.82
N ALA A 294 -2.98 12.07 9.63
CA ALA A 294 -3.07 11.09 10.71
C ALA A 294 -1.67 10.60 11.13
N THR A 295 -0.78 10.37 10.16
CA THR A 295 0.63 10.05 10.42
C THR A 295 1.36 11.17 11.15
N MET A 296 1.05 12.43 10.81
CA MET A 296 1.61 13.61 11.48
C MET A 296 1.18 13.69 12.95
N GLN A 297 -0.12 13.50 13.24
CA GLN A 297 -0.63 13.49 14.61
C GLN A 297 -0.03 12.36 15.45
N ASP A 298 0.08 11.17 14.87
CA ASP A 298 0.73 10.02 15.51
C ASP A 298 2.21 10.31 15.84
N ALA A 299 2.95 10.94 14.92
CA ALA A 299 4.33 11.33 15.13
C ALA A 299 4.47 12.38 16.25
N PHE A 300 3.55 13.33 16.38
CA PHE A 300 3.54 14.27 17.50
C PHE A 300 3.34 13.58 18.84
N ALA A 301 2.43 12.60 18.93
CA ALA A 301 2.24 11.83 20.16
C ALA A 301 3.51 11.07 20.58
N THR A 302 4.25 10.52 19.62
CA THR A 302 5.54 9.88 19.90
C THR A 302 6.63 10.89 20.27
N GLY A 303 6.65 12.07 19.64
CA GLY A 303 7.54 13.17 20.03
C GLY A 303 7.32 13.62 21.47
N GLU A 304 6.06 13.74 21.89
CA GLU A 304 5.71 14.08 23.27
C GLU A 304 6.18 12.99 24.27
N ALA A 305 6.04 11.72 23.90
CA ALA A 305 6.55 10.61 24.71
C ALA A 305 8.08 10.67 24.90
N ILE A 306 8.82 11.05 23.85
CA ILE A 306 10.27 11.26 23.92
C ILE A 306 10.61 12.41 24.89
N ILE A 307 9.90 13.53 24.79
CA ILE A 307 10.10 14.70 25.67
C ILE A 307 9.85 14.32 27.14
N GLN A 308 8.76 13.60 27.42
CA GLN A 308 8.44 13.12 28.76
C GLN A 308 9.51 12.19 29.33
N ASP A 309 10.05 11.29 28.52
CA ASP A 309 11.11 10.38 28.95
C ASP A 309 12.42 11.14 29.20
N TRP A 310 12.70 12.16 28.39
CA TRP A 310 13.85 13.04 28.57
C TRP A 310 13.77 13.80 29.90
N GLN A 311 12.64 14.45 30.16
CA GLN A 311 12.42 15.22 31.38
C GLN A 311 12.39 14.35 32.65
N SER A 312 11.93 13.11 32.54
CA SER A 312 11.90 12.16 33.68
C SER A 312 13.21 11.41 33.91
N GLY A 313 14.26 11.67 33.12
CA GLY A 313 15.55 10.97 33.23
C GLY A 313 15.49 9.50 32.79
N ARG A 314 14.41 9.09 32.10
CA ARG A 314 14.22 7.74 31.56
C ARG A 314 14.74 7.61 30.13
N PHE A 315 15.05 8.72 29.46
CA PHE A 315 15.64 8.72 28.13
C PHE A 315 17.09 8.24 28.19
N LEU A 316 17.37 7.09 27.56
CA LEU A 316 18.69 6.45 27.51
C LEU A 316 19.33 6.32 28.91
N GLN A 317 18.84 5.36 29.70
CA GLN A 317 19.41 5.00 31.01
C GLN A 317 20.85 4.44 30.87
N SER A 318 21.85 5.29 30.66
CA SER A 318 23.26 4.88 30.69
C SER A 318 23.85 5.11 32.08
N SER A 319 24.27 4.02 32.74
CA SER A 319 25.11 4.06 33.95
C SER A 319 26.58 4.37 33.64
N GLN A 320 26.94 4.61 32.37
CA GLN A 320 28.30 4.93 31.94
C GLN A 320 28.40 6.40 31.51
N VAL A 321 29.22 7.12 32.26
CA VAL A 321 29.50 8.55 32.15
C VAL A 321 30.31 8.82 30.87
N GLY A 322 29.64 9.30 29.84
CA GLY A 322 30.27 9.80 28.62
C GLY A 322 29.23 10.35 27.65
N ALA A 323 29.51 11.49 27.02
CA ALA A 323 28.66 11.98 25.94
C ALA A 323 28.67 10.95 24.79
N ALA A 324 27.49 10.47 24.38
CA ALA A 324 27.39 9.57 23.22
C ALA A 324 28.03 10.25 22.00
N GLY A 325 28.90 9.54 21.29
CA GLY A 325 29.66 10.09 20.17
C GLY A 325 28.85 10.43 18.90
N GLY A 326 27.51 10.36 18.98
CA GLY A 326 26.59 10.83 17.96
C GLY A 326 26.89 10.31 16.55
N TRP A 327 26.83 11.22 15.57
CA TRP A 327 27.09 10.91 14.17
C TRP A 327 28.54 10.46 13.93
N GLU A 328 29.50 11.05 14.64
CA GLU A 328 30.92 10.74 14.48
C GLU A 328 31.22 9.28 14.83
N ALA A 329 30.65 8.78 15.92
CA ALA A 329 30.77 7.38 16.32
C ALA A 329 30.12 6.43 15.31
N VAL A 330 28.90 6.75 14.86
CA VAL A 330 28.18 5.96 13.83
C VAL A 330 28.97 5.91 12.52
N ARG A 331 29.55 7.04 12.10
CA ARG A 331 30.39 7.10 10.90
C ARG A 331 31.66 6.24 11.04
N GLN A 332 32.31 6.27 12.20
CA GLN A 332 33.50 5.44 12.46
C GLN A 332 33.14 3.94 12.44
N GLU A 333 32.01 3.55 13.02
CA GLU A 333 31.54 2.17 13.05
C GLU A 333 31.16 1.64 11.66
N ILE A 334 30.44 2.44 10.86
CA ILE A 334 30.01 2.06 9.51
C ILE A 334 31.18 2.05 8.50
N GLY A 335 32.24 2.83 8.75
CA GLY A 335 33.46 2.81 7.94
C GLY A 335 33.25 3.26 6.47
N PRO A 336 33.89 2.62 5.48
CA PRO A 336 33.82 3.05 4.07
C PRO A 336 32.39 3.14 3.49
N SER A 337 31.43 2.41 4.05
CA SER A 337 30.03 2.45 3.64
C SER A 337 29.35 3.79 3.91
N THR A 338 29.92 4.67 4.75
CA THR A 338 29.38 6.04 4.89
C THR A 338 29.50 6.86 3.61
N ALA A 339 30.30 6.44 2.62
CA ALA A 339 30.35 7.07 1.31
C ALA A 339 29.01 6.98 0.53
N LEU A 340 28.08 6.14 0.98
CA LEU A 340 26.71 6.03 0.42
C LEU A 340 25.70 6.94 1.12
N PHE A 341 26.09 7.66 2.16
CA PHE A 341 25.26 8.64 2.84
C PHE A 341 24.99 9.85 1.91
N VAL A 342 23.75 10.33 1.92
CA VAL A 342 23.32 11.52 1.19
C VAL A 342 22.92 12.58 2.21
N SER A 343 23.71 13.64 2.33
CA SER A 343 23.38 14.79 3.18
C SER A 343 22.19 15.57 2.63
N TRP A 344 21.60 16.43 3.46
CA TRP A 344 20.52 17.33 3.03
C TRP A 344 20.96 18.23 1.85
N ASP A 345 22.17 18.77 1.90
CA ASP A 345 22.69 19.63 0.83
C ASP A 345 22.94 18.85 -0.47
N GLN A 346 23.38 17.59 -0.37
CA GLN A 346 23.47 16.70 -1.52
C GLN A 346 22.10 16.36 -2.08
N TRP A 347 21.10 16.09 -1.23
CA TRP A 347 19.72 15.90 -1.68
C TRP A 347 19.18 17.14 -2.42
N ARG A 348 19.46 18.36 -1.93
CA ARG A 348 19.07 19.60 -2.64
C ARG A 348 19.69 19.71 -4.04
N LYS A 349 20.93 19.24 -4.23
CA LYS A 349 21.55 19.16 -5.57
C LYS A 349 20.82 18.15 -6.47
N ILE A 350 20.42 17.00 -5.93
CA ILE A 350 19.61 16.00 -6.67
C ILE A 350 18.27 16.62 -7.07
N ASP A 351 17.57 17.28 -6.14
CA ASP A 351 16.28 17.92 -6.39
C ASP A 351 16.35 18.98 -7.49
N LEU A 352 17.38 19.83 -7.46
CA LEU A 352 17.65 20.82 -8.51
C LEU A 352 17.92 20.15 -9.87
N ALA A 353 18.77 19.12 -9.90
CA ALA A 353 19.07 18.40 -11.14
C ALA A 353 17.84 17.72 -11.74
N GLU A 354 16.95 17.15 -10.92
CA GLU A 354 15.67 16.61 -11.39
C GLU A 354 14.76 17.72 -11.97
N ALA A 355 14.69 18.87 -11.31
CA ALA A 355 13.90 20.01 -11.77
C ALA A 355 14.41 20.55 -13.12
N GLU A 356 15.72 20.78 -13.26
CA GLU A 356 16.35 21.24 -14.50
C GLU A 356 16.13 20.25 -15.66
N ARG A 357 16.23 18.95 -15.40
CA ARG A 357 15.92 17.91 -16.40
C ARG A 357 14.44 17.94 -16.80
N GLY A 358 13.54 18.20 -15.85
CA GLY A 358 12.12 18.37 -16.09
C GLY A 358 11.79 19.56 -16.98
N GLN A 359 12.42 20.71 -16.73
CA GLN A 359 12.20 21.95 -17.49
C GLN A 359 12.44 21.75 -18.99
N LYS A 360 13.49 21.01 -19.38
CA LYS A 360 13.80 20.67 -20.79
C LYS A 360 12.67 19.92 -21.49
N SER A 361 11.79 19.26 -20.74
CA SER A 361 10.65 18.48 -21.25
C SER A 361 9.29 19.10 -20.89
N GLY A 362 9.26 20.34 -20.37
CA GLY A 362 8.03 21.02 -19.94
C GLY A 362 7.36 20.39 -18.71
N LYS A 363 8.15 19.77 -17.83
CA LYS A 363 7.69 19.05 -16.63
C LYS A 363 8.20 19.73 -15.36
N PRO A 364 7.54 19.56 -14.21
CA PRO A 364 8.05 20.08 -12.94
C PRO A 364 9.39 19.46 -12.55
N ARG A 365 9.62 18.19 -12.90
CA ARG A 365 10.88 17.47 -12.72
C ARG A 365 10.92 16.19 -13.59
N GLU A 366 12.12 15.68 -13.83
CA GLU A 366 12.35 14.34 -14.37
C GLU A 366 13.22 13.54 -13.40
N LYS A 367 12.64 12.51 -12.78
CA LYS A 367 13.27 11.79 -11.68
C LYS A 367 14.40 10.87 -12.12
N PHE A 368 15.41 10.70 -11.27
CA PHE A 368 16.40 9.65 -11.48
C PHE A 368 15.78 8.27 -11.22
N THR A 369 15.89 7.35 -12.18
CA THR A 369 15.35 6.00 -12.04
C THR A 369 16.36 4.98 -11.51
N GLY A 370 17.65 5.32 -11.55
CA GLY A 370 18.74 4.50 -11.04
C GLY A 370 19.46 5.18 -9.87
N THR A 371 19.77 4.40 -8.83
CA THR A 371 20.55 4.90 -7.68
C THR A 371 21.94 5.40 -8.12
N ALA A 372 22.58 4.73 -9.09
CA ALA A 372 23.88 5.17 -9.62
C ALA A 372 23.81 6.54 -10.29
N ASP A 373 22.78 6.77 -11.12
CA ASP A 373 22.56 8.06 -11.80
C ASP A 373 22.19 9.18 -10.82
N MET A 374 21.42 8.85 -9.78
CA MET A 374 21.09 9.80 -8.71
C MET A 374 22.35 10.21 -7.94
N LEU A 375 23.20 9.24 -7.59
CA LEU A 375 24.42 9.49 -6.82
C LEU A 375 25.52 10.17 -7.64
N SER A 376 25.55 10.02 -8.98
CA SER A 376 26.59 10.66 -9.81
C SER A 376 26.49 12.18 -9.84
N VAL A 377 25.33 12.75 -9.52
CA VAL A 377 25.08 14.21 -9.46
C VAL A 377 25.73 14.88 -8.24
N ILE A 378 25.99 14.11 -7.19
CA ILE A 378 26.48 14.62 -5.90
C ILE A 378 27.91 14.22 -5.60
N LYS A 379 28.57 13.54 -6.55
CA LYS A 379 29.98 13.17 -6.49
C LYS A 379 30.89 14.33 -6.85
#